data_AF-A0A6M1L7B9-F1
#
_entry.id   AF-A0A6M1L7B9-F1
#
_cell.length_a   1.000
_cell.length_b   1.000
_cell.length_c   1.000
_cell.angle_alpha   90.00
_cell.angle_beta   90.00
_cell.angle_gamma   90.00
#
_symmetry.space_group_name_H-M   'P 1'
#
loop_
_entity.id
_entity.type
_entity.pdbx_description
1 polymer ?
#
loop_
_entity_poly.entity_id
_entity_poly.type
_entity_poly.pdbx_seq_one_letter_code
_entity_poly.pdbx_strand_id
1 'polypeptide(L)'
;MAEGGVARASAGLATVSSVEDEGVDCPTSNPGTPSANPRLPDPFRRLDGSRISAKSDWRCHRAETKQLAQRYVYGDKPAKPQTVSGTVSNTSITVNVAHNGRTASFSASVQLPSGGSGPYPAVVVLGGFGADTATIRSAGAAVISYDPLAVGREGTPRTNKQGAFYSIYGSSSSSGLLVAWAWGVSRIIDVIEQSGGTILRADATGVTGCSRYGKGAFVTGAFDQRIALTMPIESGSAGSPIFRGIPGESGAQPLSSAYGEQPWLGDAFGSYTGNPANLPIDTHQTVAMVAPRGLLIMDNPHIDWLAARSSSVAALAGAEVYRALGAGDNISYWSDVQDGTHCAARSEWRTPLQQNIQKFLLNTGSSTGVFRISSRKSGSLSEWRDWQTPVLADGPTTPPTTPPTTTPPTTPPTTTPPTTPPTTTPPTTPPSTSPPASGACSASVSINQWTGGFVATVRVTAGAAPVNGWTVAVTLPSGASVTNAWNAQRSGSSGAVTFSNVSYNGSIAAGQSTEFGFQGTGTGGGMTPVCSAR
;
A
#
# COMPACT_ATOMS: atom_id res chain seq x y z
N MET A 1 -37.55 39.12 -16.96
CA MET A 1 -36.22 39.01 -16.32
C MET A 1 -35.63 37.67 -16.70
N ALA A 2 -34.35 37.60 -17.04
CA ALA A 2 -33.69 36.35 -17.41
C ALA A 2 -32.63 36.03 -16.35
N GLU A 3 -32.68 34.84 -15.75
CA GLU A 3 -31.68 34.41 -14.78
C GLU A 3 -30.42 33.95 -15.52
N GLY A 4 -29.29 34.61 -15.26
CA GLY A 4 -28.02 34.27 -15.87
C GLY A 4 -27.47 32.97 -15.30
N GLY A 5 -27.57 31.89 -16.05
CA GLY A 5 -26.95 30.61 -15.70
C GLY A 5 -25.42 30.76 -15.61
N VAL A 6 -24.89 30.70 -14.39
CA VAL A 6 -23.44 30.76 -14.16
C VAL A 6 -22.81 29.48 -14.71
N ALA A 7 -22.15 29.59 -15.85
CA ALA A 7 -21.39 28.49 -16.42
C ALA A 7 -20.27 28.07 -15.44
N ARG A 8 -20.35 26.85 -14.92
CA ARG A 8 -19.22 26.24 -14.21
C ARG A 8 -18.06 26.14 -15.19
N ALA A 9 -16.99 26.89 -14.94
CA ALA A 9 -15.73 26.68 -15.63
C ALA A 9 -15.29 25.23 -15.43
N SER A 10 -14.98 24.54 -16.53
CA SER A 10 -14.41 23.19 -16.46
C SER A 10 -13.02 23.30 -15.82
N ALA A 11 -12.89 22.87 -14.57
CA ALA A 11 -11.59 22.73 -13.92
C ALA A 11 -10.75 21.77 -14.77
N GLY A 12 -9.66 22.28 -15.34
CA GLY A 12 -8.74 21.46 -16.13
C GLY A 12 -8.16 20.34 -15.27
N LEU A 13 -7.89 19.19 -15.89
CA LEU A 13 -7.12 18.14 -15.25
C LEU A 13 -5.79 18.71 -14.78
N ALA A 14 -5.48 18.55 -13.48
CA ALA A 14 -4.22 19.01 -12.93
C ALA A 14 -3.07 18.30 -13.67
N THR A 15 -2.19 19.09 -14.28
CA THR A 15 -1.03 18.56 -15.01
C THR A 15 -0.18 17.72 -14.08
N VAL A 16 0.11 16.49 -14.53
CA VAL A 16 0.98 15.54 -13.83
C VAL A 16 2.38 16.13 -13.76
N SER A 17 3.08 15.91 -12.65
CA SER A 17 4.42 16.45 -12.48
C SER A 17 5.40 15.83 -13.48
N SER A 18 6.36 16.63 -13.97
CA SER A 18 7.50 16.14 -14.75
C SER A 18 8.67 15.67 -13.88
N VAL A 19 8.56 15.77 -12.54
CA VAL A 19 9.61 15.38 -11.59
C VAL A 19 9.06 14.44 -10.51
N GLU A 20 9.93 13.57 -9.98
CA GLU A 20 9.57 12.58 -8.95
C GLU A 20 9.01 13.25 -7.67
N ASP A 21 9.50 14.45 -7.33
CA ASP A 21 9.08 15.21 -6.16
C ASP A 21 9.28 16.72 -6.41
N GLU A 22 8.21 17.49 -6.33
CA GLU A 22 8.22 18.93 -6.67
C GLU A 22 8.75 19.81 -5.54
N GLY A 23 8.75 19.30 -4.31
CA GLY A 23 9.07 20.04 -3.07
C GLY A 23 10.49 19.83 -2.55
N VAL A 24 11.44 19.43 -3.40
CA VAL A 24 12.85 19.18 -3.00
C VAL A 24 13.57 20.44 -2.51
N ASP A 25 13.10 21.62 -2.92
CA ASP A 25 13.52 22.96 -2.50
C ASP A 25 12.79 23.49 -1.26
N CYS A 26 11.71 22.83 -0.82
CA CYS A 26 10.90 23.32 0.28
C CYS A 26 11.63 23.18 1.63
N PRO A 27 11.60 24.21 2.49
CA PRO A 27 12.21 24.13 3.81
C PRO A 27 11.45 23.12 4.67
N THR A 28 12.11 22.03 5.07
CA THR A 28 11.57 21.05 6.02
C THR A 28 12.26 21.21 7.38
N SER A 29 11.47 21.46 8.42
CA SER A 29 11.96 21.57 9.80
C SER A 29 12.17 20.19 10.43
N ASN A 30 12.81 20.13 11.60
CA ASN A 30 12.86 18.89 12.39
C ASN A 30 11.51 18.73 13.13
N PRO A 31 10.71 17.66 12.93
CA PRO A 31 9.36 17.49 13.49
C PRO A 31 9.29 17.32 15.03
N GLY A 32 10.40 17.50 15.74
CA GLY A 32 10.48 17.42 17.19
C GLY A 32 10.24 16.01 17.76
N THR A 33 9.80 15.98 19.01
CA THR A 33 9.33 14.76 19.69
C THR A 33 7.81 14.67 19.51
N PRO A 34 7.26 13.59 18.91
CA PRO A 34 5.83 13.44 18.76
C PRO A 34 5.09 13.42 20.11
N SER A 35 3.99 14.16 20.21
CA SER A 35 3.03 14.04 21.29
C SER A 35 1.97 12.99 20.94
N ALA A 36 1.42 12.31 21.96
CA ALA A 36 0.36 11.33 21.77
C ALA A 36 -0.94 12.03 21.31
N ASN A 37 -1.44 11.69 20.12
CA ASN A 37 -2.74 12.10 19.62
C ASN A 37 -3.59 10.86 19.29
N PRO A 38 -4.69 10.58 20.02
CA PRO A 38 -5.58 9.44 19.72
C PRO A 38 -6.43 9.68 18.47
N ARG A 39 -6.65 10.95 18.08
CA ARG A 39 -7.25 11.33 16.80
C ARG A 39 -6.19 11.35 15.69
N LEU A 40 -6.65 11.46 14.45
CA LEU A 40 -5.76 11.66 13.31
C LEU A 40 -5.07 13.03 13.41
N PRO A 41 -3.77 13.15 13.05
CA PRO A 41 -3.13 14.44 12.88
C PRO A 41 -3.80 15.30 11.80
N ASP A 42 -3.87 16.61 12.04
CA ASP A 42 -4.55 17.58 11.16
C ASP A 42 -3.81 17.73 9.80
N PRO A 43 -4.41 17.36 8.66
CA PRO A 43 -3.74 17.38 7.36
C PRO A 43 -3.66 18.78 6.72
N PHE A 44 -3.98 19.84 7.49
CA PHE A 44 -3.81 21.23 7.11
C PHE A 44 -2.86 22.00 8.04
N ARG A 45 -2.22 21.31 8.99
CA ARG A 45 -1.37 21.92 10.03
C ARG A 45 0.10 21.58 9.82
N ARG A 46 0.93 22.61 9.62
CA ARG A 46 2.38 22.48 9.41
C ARG A 46 3.11 22.00 10.66
N LEU A 47 4.35 21.54 10.48
CA LEU A 47 5.24 21.09 11.57
C LEU A 47 5.58 22.18 12.60
N ASP A 48 5.54 23.46 12.21
CA ASP A 48 5.70 24.61 13.12
C ASP A 48 4.42 24.95 13.91
N GLY A 49 3.34 24.22 13.68
CA GLY A 49 2.04 24.41 14.32
C GLY A 49 1.12 25.41 13.63
N SER A 50 1.56 26.10 12.57
CA SER A 50 0.73 26.98 11.73
C SER A 50 -0.21 26.18 10.81
N ARG A 51 -1.07 26.85 10.03
CA ARG A 51 -2.01 26.22 9.09
C ARG A 51 -1.79 26.69 7.67
N ILE A 52 -2.02 25.82 6.69
CA ILE A 52 -2.05 26.22 5.28
C ILE A 52 -3.32 27.03 4.95
N SER A 53 -3.21 27.95 3.99
CA SER A 53 -4.21 28.97 3.68
C SER A 53 -4.49 29.17 2.18
N ALA A 54 -3.49 28.92 1.34
CA ALA A 54 -3.60 28.97 -0.12
C ALA A 54 -3.29 27.60 -0.73
N LYS A 55 -3.78 27.32 -1.94
CA LYS A 55 -3.49 26.05 -2.65
C LYS A 55 -2.00 25.88 -2.94
N SER A 56 -1.27 26.99 -3.08
CA SER A 56 0.19 27.02 -3.25
C SER A 56 0.97 26.53 -2.03
N ASP A 57 0.41 26.64 -0.81
CA ASP A 57 1.05 26.11 0.42
C ASP A 57 1.24 24.59 0.37
N TRP A 58 0.36 23.89 -0.35
CA TRP A 58 0.28 22.43 -0.41
C TRP A 58 1.57 21.79 -0.90
N ARG A 59 2.28 22.40 -1.85
CA ARG A 59 3.55 21.89 -2.39
C ARG A 59 4.56 21.59 -1.27
N CYS A 60 4.75 22.55 -0.36
CA CYS A 60 5.70 22.40 0.74
C CYS A 60 5.11 21.67 1.95
N HIS A 61 3.80 21.77 2.21
CA HIS A 61 3.17 20.96 3.26
C HIS A 61 3.13 19.45 2.90
N ARG A 62 3.04 19.11 1.60
CA ARG A 62 3.28 17.75 1.11
C ARG A 62 4.73 17.30 1.35
N ALA A 63 5.72 18.19 1.21
CA ALA A 63 7.12 17.88 1.51
C ALA A 63 7.36 17.61 3.02
N GLU A 64 6.77 18.43 3.90
CA GLU A 64 6.70 18.15 5.35
C GLU A 64 6.06 16.77 5.63
N THR A 65 4.94 16.48 4.96
CA THR A 65 4.22 15.20 5.11
C THR A 65 5.07 14.01 4.63
N LYS A 66 5.78 14.15 3.50
CA LYS A 66 6.73 13.16 2.98
C LYS A 66 7.85 12.91 3.99
N GLN A 67 8.39 13.96 4.60
CA GLN A 67 9.45 13.86 5.62
C GLN A 67 8.98 13.04 6.83
N LEU A 68 7.76 13.26 7.32
CA LEU A 68 7.16 12.42 8.37
C LEU A 68 6.98 10.96 7.91
N ALA A 69 6.45 10.75 6.70
CA ALA A 69 6.20 9.42 6.15
C ALA A 69 7.50 8.60 6.01
N GLN A 70 8.60 9.21 5.55
CA GLN A 70 9.91 8.56 5.55
C GLN A 70 10.39 8.28 6.97
N ARG A 71 10.46 9.31 7.83
CA ARG A 71 11.10 9.21 9.14
C ARG A 71 10.44 8.23 10.11
N TYR A 72 9.12 8.09 10.05
CA TYR A 72 8.36 7.31 11.05
C TYR A 72 7.67 6.06 10.50
N VAL A 73 7.50 5.91 9.18
CA VAL A 73 6.67 4.84 8.59
C VAL A 73 7.42 3.98 7.58
N TYR A 74 8.01 4.57 6.53
CA TYR A 74 8.55 3.81 5.40
C TYR A 74 10.08 3.73 5.33
N GLY A 75 10.79 4.62 6.03
CA GLY A 75 12.21 4.91 5.79
C GLY A 75 12.40 5.76 4.53
N ASP A 76 13.63 6.15 4.23
CA ASP A 76 13.90 7.09 3.15
C ASP A 76 13.69 6.46 1.75
N LYS A 77 13.13 7.25 0.83
CA LYS A 77 13.16 6.97 -0.60
C LYS A 77 14.21 7.89 -1.24
N PRO A 78 15.40 7.38 -1.59
CA PRO A 78 16.42 8.19 -2.25
C PRO A 78 15.94 8.73 -3.59
N ALA A 79 16.41 9.93 -3.94
CA ALA A 79 16.18 10.53 -5.24
C ALA A 79 16.83 9.73 -6.39
N LYS A 80 16.64 10.22 -7.64
CA LYS A 80 17.19 9.63 -8.86
C LYS A 80 18.70 9.32 -8.70
N PRO A 81 19.13 8.07 -8.95
CA PRO A 81 20.53 7.67 -8.96
C PRO A 81 21.44 8.50 -9.88
N GLN A 82 22.76 8.42 -9.66
CA GLN A 82 23.76 9.09 -10.51
C GLN A 82 23.63 8.68 -11.97
N THR A 83 23.43 7.39 -12.23
CA THR A 83 23.09 6.87 -13.54
C THR A 83 21.85 5.97 -13.43
N VAL A 84 20.85 6.26 -14.25
CA VAL A 84 19.82 5.30 -14.66
C VAL A 84 19.92 5.19 -16.17
N SER A 85 19.83 3.98 -16.71
CA SER A 85 19.80 3.71 -18.16
C SER A 85 19.03 2.43 -18.44
N GLY A 86 18.62 2.21 -19.68
CA GLY A 86 17.80 1.04 -20.01
C GLY A 86 17.32 1.01 -21.44
N THR A 87 16.35 0.14 -21.69
CA THR A 87 15.65 0.03 -22.98
C THR A 87 14.15 -0.07 -22.75
N VAL A 88 13.36 0.45 -23.68
CA VAL A 88 11.91 0.25 -23.76
C VAL A 88 11.59 -0.42 -25.09
N SER A 89 10.70 -1.40 -25.07
CA SER A 89 10.20 -2.10 -26.25
C SER A 89 8.71 -2.43 -26.09
N ASN A 90 8.09 -2.95 -27.14
CA ASN A 90 6.68 -3.36 -27.11
C ASN A 90 6.39 -4.53 -26.14
N THR A 91 7.42 -5.23 -25.65
CA THR A 91 7.31 -6.45 -24.82
C THR A 91 8.08 -6.39 -23.50
N SER A 92 9.04 -5.49 -23.33
CA SER A 92 9.85 -5.36 -22.11
C SER A 92 10.46 -3.97 -21.90
N ILE A 93 10.74 -3.67 -20.64
CA ILE A 93 11.60 -2.57 -20.18
C ILE A 93 12.77 -3.18 -19.41
N THR A 94 14.00 -2.79 -19.74
CA THR A 94 15.19 -3.08 -18.90
C THR A 94 15.58 -1.83 -18.12
N VAL A 95 15.99 -2.00 -16.87
CA VAL A 95 16.46 -0.90 -16.00
C VAL A 95 17.81 -1.26 -15.43
N ASN A 96 18.79 -0.38 -15.64
CA ASN A 96 20.15 -0.47 -15.10
C ASN A 96 20.41 0.79 -14.26
N VAL A 97 21.04 0.62 -13.11
CA VAL A 97 21.31 1.68 -12.15
C VAL A 97 22.78 1.63 -11.73
N ALA A 98 23.42 2.79 -11.65
CA ALA A 98 24.70 2.97 -10.98
C ALA A 98 24.65 4.15 -10.00
N HIS A 99 25.20 3.96 -8.80
CA HIS A 99 25.31 5.00 -7.78
C HIS A 99 26.40 4.65 -6.76
N ASN A 100 27.28 5.60 -6.46
CA ASN A 100 28.40 5.49 -5.51
C ASN A 100 29.24 4.23 -5.71
N GLY A 101 29.58 3.93 -6.96
CA GLY A 101 30.38 2.76 -7.35
C GLY A 101 29.66 1.40 -7.31
N ARG A 102 28.39 1.36 -6.87
CA ARG A 102 27.55 0.14 -6.91
C ARG A 102 26.64 0.15 -8.12
N THR A 103 26.31 -1.04 -8.62
CA THR A 103 25.41 -1.25 -9.75
C THR A 103 24.33 -2.28 -9.43
N ALA A 104 23.20 -2.16 -10.10
CA ALA A 104 22.12 -3.14 -10.08
C ALA A 104 21.28 -3.03 -11.36
N SER A 105 20.56 -4.10 -11.70
CA SER A 105 19.59 -4.08 -12.79
C SER A 105 18.36 -4.92 -12.46
N PHE A 106 17.25 -4.63 -13.15
CA PHE A 106 16.00 -5.38 -13.12
C PHE A 106 15.22 -5.13 -14.41
N SER A 107 14.02 -5.69 -14.56
CA SER A 107 13.20 -5.54 -15.76
C SER A 107 11.71 -5.66 -15.46
N ALA A 108 10.88 -5.21 -16.40
CA ALA A 108 9.44 -5.40 -16.41
C ALA A 108 8.99 -5.86 -17.80
N SER A 109 7.90 -6.61 -17.91
CA SER A 109 7.30 -6.94 -19.21
C SER A 109 6.20 -5.95 -19.60
N VAL A 110 6.02 -5.74 -20.89
CA VAL A 110 5.05 -4.78 -21.46
C VAL A 110 3.99 -5.54 -22.24
N GLN A 111 2.73 -5.13 -22.08
CA GLN A 111 1.61 -5.56 -22.91
C GLN A 111 0.87 -4.32 -23.42
N LEU A 112 1.02 -4.01 -24.70
CA LEU A 112 0.33 -2.89 -25.32
C LEU A 112 -1.20 -3.16 -25.47
N PRO A 113 -2.03 -2.11 -25.64
CA PRO A 113 -3.39 -2.26 -26.14
C PRO A 113 -3.43 -2.93 -27.52
N SER A 114 -4.56 -3.53 -27.88
CA SER A 114 -4.74 -4.23 -29.16
C SER A 114 -5.08 -3.31 -30.35
N GLY A 115 -4.96 -1.99 -30.20
CA GLY A 115 -5.28 -1.02 -31.24
C GLY A 115 -4.84 0.39 -30.90
N GLY A 116 -4.79 1.24 -31.93
CA GLY A 116 -4.18 2.57 -31.88
C GLY A 116 -2.75 2.59 -32.44
N SER A 117 -2.10 3.74 -32.33
CA SER A 117 -0.67 3.94 -32.55
C SER A 117 -0.08 4.60 -31.31
N GLY A 118 1.14 4.19 -30.92
CA GLY A 118 1.82 4.76 -29.75
C GLY A 118 2.20 6.24 -29.92
N PRO A 119 2.64 6.91 -28.84
CA PRO A 119 2.96 6.30 -27.55
C PRO A 119 1.75 6.14 -26.62
N TYR A 120 1.69 5.00 -25.93
CA TYR A 120 0.56 4.64 -25.08
C TYR A 120 0.73 5.17 -23.65
N PRO A 121 -0.33 5.63 -22.97
CA PRO A 121 -0.33 5.69 -21.51
C PRO A 121 -0.08 4.30 -20.93
N ALA A 122 0.45 4.22 -19.71
CA ALA A 122 0.86 2.94 -19.12
C ALA A 122 0.38 2.80 -17.67
N VAL A 123 0.06 1.58 -17.24
CA VAL A 123 -0.20 1.24 -15.83
C VAL A 123 0.82 0.21 -15.38
N VAL A 124 1.59 0.54 -14.35
CA VAL A 124 2.53 -0.38 -13.70
C VAL A 124 1.76 -1.28 -12.72
N VAL A 125 1.77 -2.58 -12.99
CA VAL A 125 1.14 -3.62 -12.19
C VAL A 125 2.20 -4.32 -11.36
N LEU A 126 2.22 -4.06 -10.04
CA LEU A 126 3.16 -4.70 -9.12
C LEU A 126 2.78 -6.18 -8.93
N GLY A 127 3.75 -7.07 -9.17
CA GLY A 127 3.66 -8.49 -8.87
C GLY A 127 2.65 -9.31 -9.70
N GLY A 128 2.08 -8.71 -10.75
CA GLY A 128 1.28 -9.41 -11.78
C GLY A 128 -0.05 -10.02 -11.33
N PHE A 129 -0.55 -9.72 -10.13
CA PHE A 129 -1.75 -10.36 -9.56
C PHE A 129 -2.80 -9.36 -9.05
N GLY A 130 -4.08 -9.72 -9.21
CA GLY A 130 -5.25 -9.00 -8.69
C GLY A 130 -5.70 -7.76 -9.47
N ALA A 131 -4.93 -7.29 -10.46
CA ALA A 131 -5.33 -6.20 -11.35
C ALA A 131 -6.06 -6.72 -12.59
N ASP A 132 -7.15 -6.06 -13.01
CA ASP A 132 -7.85 -6.37 -14.27
C ASP A 132 -7.08 -5.79 -15.48
N THR A 133 -6.03 -6.51 -15.90
CA THR A 133 -5.18 -6.18 -17.04
C THR A 133 -5.86 -6.29 -18.40
N ALA A 134 -7.07 -6.85 -18.46
CA ALA A 134 -7.92 -6.79 -19.64
C ALA A 134 -8.62 -5.43 -19.71
N THR A 135 -9.27 -5.01 -18.62
CA THR A 135 -9.93 -3.69 -18.51
C THR A 135 -8.94 -2.53 -18.70
N ILE A 136 -7.71 -2.63 -18.17
CA ILE A 136 -6.66 -1.62 -18.39
C ILE A 136 -6.34 -1.45 -19.88
N ARG A 137 -6.16 -2.55 -20.61
CA ARG A 137 -5.81 -2.51 -22.04
C ARG A 137 -6.99 -2.13 -22.94
N SER A 138 -8.22 -2.54 -22.61
CA SER A 138 -9.43 -2.06 -23.31
C SER A 138 -9.74 -0.59 -23.04
N ALA A 139 -9.25 -0.03 -21.93
CA ALA A 139 -9.29 1.41 -21.66
C ALA A 139 -8.20 2.21 -22.42
N GLY A 140 -7.32 1.54 -23.18
CA GLY A 140 -6.30 2.17 -24.03
C GLY A 140 -4.93 2.38 -23.37
N ALA A 141 -4.69 1.81 -22.17
CA ALA A 141 -3.40 1.88 -21.50
C ALA A 141 -2.61 0.57 -21.62
N ALA A 142 -1.30 0.67 -21.86
CA ALA A 142 -0.38 -0.46 -21.78
C ALA A 142 -0.25 -0.96 -20.33
N VAL A 143 0.00 -2.26 -20.16
CA VAL A 143 0.31 -2.86 -18.86
C VAL A 143 1.81 -3.08 -18.76
N ILE A 144 2.44 -2.53 -17.73
CA ILE A 144 3.84 -2.81 -17.36
C ILE A 144 3.80 -3.77 -16.16
N SER A 145 4.04 -5.06 -16.38
CA SER A 145 4.11 -6.06 -15.31
C SER A 145 5.50 -6.02 -14.68
N TYR A 146 5.58 -5.45 -13.47
CA TYR A 146 6.80 -5.22 -12.72
C TYR A 146 6.92 -6.21 -11.56
N ASP A 147 8.05 -6.90 -11.44
CA ASP A 147 8.36 -7.69 -10.25
C ASP A 147 9.05 -6.81 -9.18
N PRO A 148 8.36 -6.46 -8.08
CA PRO A 148 8.98 -5.71 -7.00
C PRO A 148 10.02 -6.53 -6.21
N LEU A 149 9.96 -7.87 -6.24
CA LEU A 149 10.86 -8.73 -5.45
C LEU A 149 12.30 -8.72 -5.97
N ALA A 150 12.50 -8.48 -7.28
CA ALA A 150 13.80 -8.18 -7.87
C ALA A 150 14.44 -6.90 -7.31
N VAL A 151 13.64 -5.93 -6.85
CA VAL A 151 14.11 -4.63 -6.32
C VAL A 151 14.22 -4.64 -4.79
N GLY A 152 13.26 -5.26 -4.10
CA GLY A 152 13.27 -5.48 -2.66
C GLY A 152 12.62 -6.81 -2.30
N ARG A 153 13.40 -7.78 -1.84
CA ARG A 153 13.01 -9.19 -1.74
C ARG A 153 12.35 -9.54 -0.40
N GLU A 154 11.11 -10.01 -0.44
CA GLU A 154 10.44 -10.67 0.69
C GLU A 154 11.17 -11.96 1.13
N GLY A 155 11.00 -12.36 2.39
CA GLY A 155 11.72 -13.48 3.00
C GLY A 155 13.16 -13.15 3.41
N THR A 156 13.54 -11.87 3.43
CA THR A 156 14.86 -11.41 3.90
C THR A 156 14.74 -10.66 5.23
N PRO A 157 15.69 -10.83 6.18
CA PRO A 157 15.61 -10.18 7.49
C PRO A 157 15.96 -8.69 7.38
N ARG A 158 15.44 -7.87 8.30
CA ARG A 158 15.69 -6.41 8.34
C ARG A 158 17.19 -6.05 8.35
N THR A 159 18.05 -6.90 8.91
CA THR A 159 19.51 -6.73 8.97
C THR A 159 20.26 -7.14 7.70
N ASN A 160 19.62 -7.83 6.75
CA ASN A 160 20.25 -8.26 5.50
C ASN A 160 19.22 -8.36 4.35
N LYS A 161 18.63 -7.21 4.00
CA LYS A 161 17.64 -7.07 2.92
C LYS A 161 18.30 -7.22 1.54
N GLN A 162 17.62 -7.84 0.59
CA GLN A 162 18.17 -8.15 -0.75
C GLN A 162 17.32 -7.54 -1.88
N GLY A 163 17.88 -7.43 -3.08
CA GLY A 163 17.24 -6.86 -4.27
C GLY A 163 17.97 -5.61 -4.76
N ALA A 164 17.66 -5.17 -5.99
CA ALA A 164 18.39 -4.09 -6.69
C ALA A 164 18.55 -2.80 -5.85
N PHE A 165 17.55 -2.41 -5.07
CA PHE A 165 17.64 -1.26 -4.17
C PHE A 165 18.72 -1.45 -3.10
N TYR A 166 18.72 -2.61 -2.44
CA TYR A 166 19.64 -2.92 -1.35
C TYR A 166 21.06 -3.24 -1.83
N SER A 167 21.23 -3.68 -3.08
CA SER A 167 22.55 -3.73 -3.75
C SER A 167 23.16 -2.35 -3.94
N ILE A 168 22.34 -1.30 -4.15
CA ILE A 168 22.81 0.08 -4.28
C ILE A 168 23.01 0.75 -2.90
N TYR A 169 21.97 0.74 -2.05
CA TYR A 169 21.94 1.52 -0.80
C TYR A 169 22.36 0.74 0.46
N GLY A 170 22.67 -0.56 0.33
CA GLY A 170 23.14 -1.43 1.41
C GLY A 170 22.02 -2.27 2.05
N SER A 171 22.32 -3.54 2.35
CA SER A 171 21.35 -4.51 2.90
C SER A 171 20.87 -4.19 4.32
N SER A 172 21.57 -3.32 5.04
CA SER A 172 21.21 -2.78 6.35
C SER A 172 20.53 -1.39 6.31
N SER A 173 20.20 -0.86 5.13
CA SER A 173 19.45 0.41 4.99
C SER A 173 18.13 0.36 5.78
N SER A 174 17.76 1.44 6.47
CA SER A 174 16.52 1.53 7.27
C SER A 174 15.23 1.56 6.43
N SER A 175 15.37 1.72 5.11
CA SER A 175 14.29 1.80 4.13
C SER A 175 13.54 0.47 3.99
N GLY A 176 12.22 0.49 4.17
CA GLY A 176 11.35 -0.68 4.00
C GLY A 176 11.12 -1.05 2.54
N LEU A 177 10.65 -2.28 2.29
CA LEU A 177 10.43 -2.79 0.92
C LEU A 177 9.47 -1.89 0.13
N LEU A 178 8.48 -1.25 0.76
CA LEU A 178 7.48 -0.45 0.02
C LEU A 178 8.10 0.77 -0.68
N VAL A 179 9.06 1.46 -0.04
CA VAL A 179 9.79 2.56 -0.68
C VAL A 179 10.87 2.07 -1.64
N ALA A 180 11.46 0.89 -1.41
CA ALA A 180 12.33 0.25 -2.39
C ALA A 180 11.57 -0.12 -3.68
N TRP A 181 10.35 -0.66 -3.57
CA TRP A 181 9.49 -0.97 -4.70
C TRP A 181 9.03 0.29 -5.44
N ALA A 182 8.64 1.33 -4.71
CA ALA A 182 8.29 2.64 -5.27
C ALA A 182 9.47 3.30 -5.99
N TRP A 183 10.68 3.21 -5.42
CA TRP A 183 11.92 3.63 -6.09
C TRP A 183 12.10 2.87 -7.41
N GLY A 184 11.87 1.55 -7.43
CA GLY A 184 11.97 0.75 -8.65
C GLY A 184 11.01 1.22 -9.75
N VAL A 185 9.76 1.57 -9.41
CA VAL A 185 8.84 2.19 -10.37
C VAL A 185 9.35 3.55 -10.85
N SER A 186 9.89 4.38 -9.95
CA SER A 186 10.51 5.65 -10.34
C SER A 186 11.67 5.48 -11.32
N ARG A 187 12.45 4.39 -11.26
CA ARG A 187 13.51 4.07 -12.24
C ARG A 187 12.96 3.50 -13.55
N ILE A 188 11.79 2.83 -13.55
CA ILE A 188 11.09 2.46 -14.79
C ILE A 188 10.65 3.71 -15.54
N ILE A 189 10.06 4.70 -14.84
CA ILE A 189 9.65 5.98 -15.45
C ILE A 189 10.87 6.73 -16.02
N ASP A 190 12.00 6.75 -15.29
CA ASP A 190 13.25 7.35 -15.79
C ASP A 190 13.73 6.75 -17.12
N VAL A 191 13.55 5.44 -17.34
CA VAL A 191 13.93 4.79 -18.60
C VAL A 191 12.92 5.08 -19.72
N ILE A 192 11.63 5.25 -19.39
CA ILE A 192 10.60 5.67 -20.36
C ILE A 192 10.87 7.11 -20.84
N GLU A 193 11.20 8.04 -19.93
CA GLU A 193 11.68 9.40 -20.25
C GLU A 193 12.88 9.35 -21.21
N GLN A 194 13.90 8.55 -20.87
CA GLN A 194 15.12 8.41 -21.67
C GLN A 194 14.90 7.77 -23.05
N SER A 195 13.87 6.92 -23.22
CA SER A 195 13.51 6.33 -24.51
C SER A 195 12.82 7.29 -25.48
N GLY A 196 12.76 8.58 -25.14
CA GLY A 196 12.11 9.62 -25.93
C GLY A 196 10.58 9.50 -25.97
N GLY A 197 10.00 8.72 -25.06
CA GLY A 197 8.54 8.54 -24.96
C GLY A 197 7.88 7.98 -26.23
N THR A 198 8.60 7.18 -27.04
CA THR A 198 8.14 6.75 -28.38
C THR A 198 7.15 5.58 -28.37
N ILE A 199 7.24 4.70 -27.37
CA ILE A 199 6.34 3.54 -27.21
C ILE A 199 5.36 3.77 -26.05
N LEU A 200 5.84 4.34 -24.95
CA LEU A 200 5.11 4.56 -23.70
C LEU A 200 5.26 6.01 -23.24
N ARG A 201 4.19 6.56 -22.64
CA ARG A 201 4.14 7.92 -22.11
C ARG A 201 4.50 7.97 -20.63
N ALA A 202 5.61 8.61 -20.29
CA ALA A 202 6.01 8.85 -18.90
C ALA A 202 5.00 9.76 -18.16
N ASP A 203 4.49 10.78 -18.84
CA ASP A 203 3.54 11.78 -18.32
C ASP A 203 2.12 11.23 -18.05
N ALA A 204 1.84 10.01 -18.53
CA ALA A 204 0.58 9.31 -18.35
C ALA A 204 0.80 7.92 -17.75
N THR A 205 1.55 7.87 -16.64
CA THR A 205 1.83 6.64 -15.87
C THR A 205 0.84 6.47 -14.72
N GLY A 206 0.14 5.34 -14.64
CA GLY A 206 -0.59 4.88 -13.47
C GLY A 206 0.12 3.74 -12.73
N VAL A 207 -0.32 3.41 -11.51
CA VAL A 207 0.18 2.28 -10.73
C VAL A 207 -0.95 1.51 -10.02
N THR A 208 -0.86 0.19 -10.01
CA THR A 208 -1.83 -0.72 -9.37
C THR A 208 -1.16 -1.98 -8.83
N GLY A 209 -1.85 -2.68 -7.95
CA GLY A 209 -1.46 -3.97 -7.39
C GLY A 209 -2.43 -4.37 -6.30
N CYS A 210 -2.47 -5.66 -5.94
CA CYS A 210 -3.36 -6.16 -4.90
C CYS A 210 -2.61 -6.67 -3.66
N SER A 211 -3.25 -6.61 -2.48
CA SER A 211 -2.72 -7.14 -1.22
C SER A 211 -1.38 -6.48 -0.88
N ARG A 212 -0.31 -7.25 -0.60
CA ARG A 212 1.06 -6.74 -0.44
C ARG A 212 1.49 -5.78 -1.56
N TYR A 213 1.11 -6.06 -2.80
CA TYR A 213 1.40 -5.21 -3.96
C TYR A 213 0.49 -3.99 -4.06
N GLY A 214 -0.69 -4.02 -3.42
CA GLY A 214 -1.54 -2.85 -3.19
C GLY A 214 -0.92 -1.87 -2.21
N LYS A 215 -0.27 -2.37 -1.14
CA LYS A 215 0.57 -1.55 -0.25
C LYS A 215 1.67 -0.84 -1.06
N GLY A 216 2.34 -1.59 -1.94
CA GLY A 216 3.37 -1.07 -2.84
C GLY A 216 2.86 -0.01 -3.82
N ALA A 217 1.71 -0.24 -4.45
CA ALA A 217 1.09 0.71 -5.38
C ALA A 217 0.67 2.00 -4.69
N PHE A 218 0.08 1.91 -3.48
CA PHE A 218 -0.27 3.06 -2.65
C PHE A 218 0.95 3.93 -2.32
N VAL A 219 2.03 3.32 -1.80
CA VAL A 219 3.27 4.04 -1.49
C VAL A 219 3.90 4.62 -2.75
N THR A 220 3.89 3.89 -3.88
CA THR A 220 4.39 4.38 -5.16
C THR A 220 3.68 5.66 -5.61
N GLY A 221 2.35 5.69 -5.54
CA GLY A 221 1.56 6.87 -5.89
C GLY A 221 1.83 8.08 -5.00
N ALA A 222 1.95 7.88 -3.68
CA ALA A 222 2.28 8.96 -2.74
C ALA A 222 3.70 9.53 -2.96
N PHE A 223 4.67 8.66 -3.31
CA PHE A 223 6.10 8.96 -3.33
C PHE A 223 6.72 9.22 -4.71
N ASP A 224 5.96 9.23 -5.80
CA ASP A 224 6.39 9.73 -7.11
C ASP A 224 5.26 10.57 -7.73
N GLN A 225 5.51 11.87 -7.94
CA GLN A 225 4.50 12.81 -8.47
C GLN A 225 4.24 12.65 -9.97
N ARG A 226 5.06 11.87 -10.70
CA ARG A 226 4.82 11.49 -12.10
C ARG A 226 3.73 10.42 -12.26
N ILE A 227 3.31 9.79 -11.15
CA ILE A 227 2.16 8.87 -11.15
C ILE A 227 0.87 9.69 -11.25
N ALA A 228 0.26 9.69 -12.43
CA ALA A 228 -0.99 10.36 -12.74
C ALA A 228 -2.21 9.72 -12.07
N LEU A 229 -2.19 8.39 -11.88
CA LEU A 229 -3.30 7.60 -11.32
C LEU A 229 -2.80 6.47 -10.40
N THR A 230 -3.26 6.47 -9.15
CA THR A 230 -2.90 5.50 -8.12
C THR A 230 -4.09 4.59 -7.81
N MET A 231 -3.91 3.27 -7.87
CA MET A 231 -5.01 2.30 -7.78
C MET A 231 -4.67 1.10 -6.86
N PRO A 232 -4.63 1.29 -5.53
CA PRO A 232 -4.36 0.20 -4.61
C PRO A 232 -5.60 -0.68 -4.42
N ILE A 233 -5.42 -2.01 -4.52
CA ILE A 233 -6.48 -3.01 -4.36
C ILE A 233 -6.24 -3.80 -3.07
N GLU A 234 -7.25 -3.88 -2.19
CA GLU A 234 -7.29 -4.72 -0.97
C GLU A 234 -5.98 -4.65 -0.15
N SER A 235 -5.45 -3.44 0.04
CA SER A 235 -4.05 -3.27 0.46
C SER A 235 -3.80 -3.66 1.92
N GLY A 236 -4.80 -3.55 2.79
CA GLY A 236 -4.71 -3.91 4.22
C GLY A 236 -3.70 -3.07 5.02
N SER A 237 -3.45 -3.43 6.28
CA SER A 237 -2.50 -2.73 7.17
C SER A 237 -1.14 -2.50 6.53
N ALA A 238 -0.52 -1.33 6.75
CA ALA A 238 0.63 -0.79 6.01
C ALA A 238 0.36 -0.35 4.54
N GLY A 239 -0.86 -0.55 4.04
CA GLY A 239 -1.42 0.09 2.85
C GLY A 239 -2.31 1.28 3.22
N SER A 240 -3.58 1.24 2.81
CA SER A 240 -4.57 2.33 2.94
C SER A 240 -5.27 2.54 4.30
N PRO A 241 -5.40 1.58 5.25
CA PRO A 241 -6.05 1.82 6.53
C PRO A 241 -5.29 2.76 7.46
N ILE A 242 -6.02 3.60 8.23
CA ILE A 242 -5.42 4.41 9.30
C ILE A 242 -4.79 3.52 10.39
N PHE A 243 -3.55 3.84 10.79
CA PHE A 243 -2.81 3.13 11.83
C PHE A 243 -3.53 3.17 13.17
N ARG A 244 -4.12 4.32 13.54
CA ARG A 244 -4.91 4.47 14.76
C ARG A 244 -6.21 3.68 14.79
N GLY A 245 -6.82 3.39 13.63
CA GLY A 245 -8.08 2.64 13.56
C GLY A 245 -7.93 1.12 13.70
N ILE A 246 -6.79 0.58 13.25
CA ILE A 246 -6.49 -0.86 13.23
C ILE A 246 -6.64 -1.52 14.62
N PRO A 247 -6.06 -1.01 15.73
CA PRO A 247 -6.22 -1.62 17.05
C PRO A 247 -7.68 -1.69 17.56
N GLY A 248 -8.57 -0.85 17.03
CA GLY A 248 -9.99 -0.83 17.36
C GLY A 248 -10.88 -1.55 16.34
N GLU A 249 -10.33 -2.25 15.34
CA GLU A 249 -11.07 -2.95 14.29
C GLU A 249 -10.96 -4.47 14.45
N SER A 250 -12.07 -5.13 14.79
CA SER A 250 -12.08 -6.57 15.02
C SER A 250 -11.60 -7.34 13.78
N GLY A 251 -10.65 -8.25 13.99
CA GLY A 251 -10.03 -9.11 12.98
C GLY A 251 -9.03 -8.42 12.03
N ALA A 252 -8.76 -7.12 12.18
CA ALA A 252 -7.75 -6.41 11.39
C ALA A 252 -6.32 -6.94 11.60
N GLN A 253 -5.47 -6.92 10.56
CA GLN A 253 -4.05 -7.24 10.70
C GLN A 253 -3.38 -6.26 11.69
N PRO A 254 -2.86 -6.73 12.84
CA PRO A 254 -2.21 -5.84 13.81
C PRO A 254 -0.97 -5.16 13.23
N LEU A 255 -0.66 -3.95 13.68
CA LEU A 255 0.52 -3.20 13.21
C LEU A 255 1.83 -3.96 13.46
N SER A 256 1.93 -4.68 14.58
CA SER A 256 3.05 -5.57 14.91
C SER A 256 3.15 -6.77 13.96
N SER A 257 2.02 -7.31 13.48
CA SER A 257 2.00 -8.34 12.45
C SER A 257 2.48 -7.79 11.12
N ALA A 258 1.92 -6.67 10.63
CA ALA A 258 2.32 -6.06 9.36
C ALA A 258 3.80 -5.59 9.35
N TYR A 259 4.34 -5.20 10.51
CA TYR A 259 5.75 -4.83 10.66
C TYR A 259 6.70 -6.05 10.79
N GLY A 260 6.22 -7.16 11.36
CA GLY A 260 7.00 -8.37 11.62
C GLY A 260 6.95 -9.44 10.53
N GLU A 261 5.88 -9.47 9.71
CA GLU A 261 5.68 -10.46 8.63
C GLU A 261 6.75 -10.33 7.53
N GLN A 262 7.03 -9.09 7.11
CA GLN A 262 8.03 -8.73 6.12
C GLN A 262 8.60 -7.33 6.42
N PRO A 263 9.80 -6.98 5.92
CA PRO A 263 10.37 -5.64 6.09
C PRO A 263 9.70 -4.54 5.23
N TRP A 264 8.37 -4.60 5.01
CA TRP A 264 7.61 -3.64 4.19
C TRP A 264 7.76 -2.19 4.68
N LEU A 265 7.56 -1.97 5.97
CA LEU A 265 7.70 -0.68 6.64
C LEU A 265 9.14 -0.46 7.10
N GLY A 266 9.56 0.81 7.17
CA GLY A 266 10.91 1.20 7.61
C GLY A 266 11.14 0.90 9.10
N ASP A 267 12.40 0.69 9.47
CA ASP A 267 12.75 0.14 10.80
C ASP A 267 12.30 1.04 11.98
N ALA A 268 12.11 2.34 11.76
CA ALA A 268 11.58 3.27 12.76
C ALA A 268 10.13 3.01 13.18
N PHE A 269 9.30 2.38 12.32
CA PHE A 269 7.89 2.12 12.61
C PHE A 269 7.69 1.13 13.77
N GLY A 270 8.67 0.26 14.04
CA GLY A 270 8.58 -0.78 15.07
C GLY A 270 8.17 -0.23 16.44
N SER A 271 8.74 0.92 16.82
CA SER A 271 8.48 1.64 18.09
C SER A 271 7.02 2.09 18.27
N TYR A 272 6.24 2.14 17.19
CA TYR A 272 4.86 2.64 17.19
C TYR A 272 3.82 1.52 17.03
N THR A 273 4.24 0.29 16.74
CA THR A 273 3.34 -0.85 16.49
C THR A 273 2.40 -1.17 17.65
N GLY A 274 2.81 -0.90 18.89
CA GLY A 274 1.99 -1.07 20.11
C GLY A 274 1.18 0.17 20.51
N ASN A 275 1.48 1.36 19.96
CA ASN A 275 0.73 2.59 20.23
C ASN A 275 0.84 3.59 19.05
N PRO A 276 -0.03 3.48 18.03
CA PRO A 276 -0.01 4.36 16.87
C PRO A 276 -0.40 5.82 17.18
N ALA A 277 -0.99 6.11 18.34
CA ALA A 277 -1.29 7.49 18.74
C ALA A 277 -0.02 8.35 18.87
N ASN A 278 1.15 7.72 19.08
CA ASN A 278 2.45 8.37 19.16
C ASN A 278 3.08 8.69 17.79
N LEU A 279 2.48 8.27 16.66
CA LEU A 279 2.96 8.66 15.33
C LEU A 279 2.57 10.12 15.04
N PRO A 280 3.50 10.99 14.59
CA PRO A 280 3.16 12.36 14.18
C PRO A 280 2.40 12.44 12.84
N ILE A 281 2.18 11.29 12.20
CA ILE A 281 1.48 11.11 10.92
C ILE A 281 0.45 9.97 11.05
N ASP A 282 -0.54 9.94 10.17
CA ASP A 282 -1.35 8.74 9.91
C ASP A 282 -1.65 8.58 8.41
N THR A 283 -2.21 7.45 8.00
CA THR A 283 -2.31 7.02 6.59
C THR A 283 -3.13 7.98 5.71
N HIS A 284 -4.06 8.76 6.28
CA HIS A 284 -4.83 9.79 5.55
C HIS A 284 -3.95 10.92 5.01
N GLN A 285 -2.83 11.23 5.67
CA GLN A 285 -1.85 12.19 5.16
C GLN A 285 -1.04 11.57 4.01
N THR A 286 -0.74 10.28 4.05
CA THR A 286 -0.16 9.55 2.91
C THR A 286 -1.14 9.46 1.72
N VAL A 287 -2.45 9.29 1.99
CA VAL A 287 -3.53 9.43 0.97
C VAL A 287 -3.50 10.85 0.39
N ALA A 288 -3.40 11.88 1.24
CA ALA A 288 -3.34 13.27 0.80
C ALA A 288 -2.11 13.56 -0.08
N MET A 289 -0.95 12.94 0.15
CA MET A 289 0.26 13.09 -0.71
C MET A 289 0.04 12.72 -2.20
N VAL A 290 -1.05 12.02 -2.54
CA VAL A 290 -1.45 11.77 -3.93
C VAL A 290 -2.10 13.02 -4.56
N ALA A 291 -2.81 13.84 -3.79
CA ALA A 291 -3.55 15.00 -4.28
C ALA A 291 -2.65 16.04 -4.97
N PRO A 292 -3.11 16.64 -6.11
CA PRO A 292 -4.45 16.53 -6.71
C PRO A 292 -4.62 15.38 -7.74
N ARG A 293 -3.66 14.45 -7.84
CA ARG A 293 -3.61 13.39 -8.87
C ARG A 293 -4.64 12.29 -8.61
N GLY A 294 -4.95 11.49 -9.63
CA GLY A 294 -6.00 10.48 -9.56
C GLY A 294 -5.74 9.39 -8.52
N LEU A 295 -6.76 9.05 -7.73
CA LEU A 295 -6.70 8.00 -6.71
C LEU A 295 -8.01 7.19 -6.67
N LEU A 296 -7.93 5.89 -6.94
CA LEU A 296 -9.06 4.95 -6.83
C LEU A 296 -8.68 3.82 -5.87
N ILE A 297 -9.08 3.96 -4.60
CA ILE A 297 -8.88 2.92 -3.58
C ILE A 297 -9.98 1.87 -3.73
N MET A 298 -9.58 0.61 -3.93
CA MET A 298 -10.47 -0.54 -4.08
C MET A 298 -10.26 -1.48 -2.88
N ASP A 299 -11.32 -1.84 -2.17
CA ASP A 299 -11.20 -2.57 -0.89
C ASP A 299 -12.28 -3.63 -0.69
N ASN A 300 -12.08 -4.56 0.23
CA ASN A 300 -12.93 -5.74 0.42
C ASN A 300 -13.42 -5.85 1.87
N PRO A 301 -14.71 -5.60 2.14
CA PRO A 301 -15.27 -5.52 3.48
C PRO A 301 -15.58 -6.89 4.09
N HIS A 302 -15.39 -7.98 3.32
CA HIS A 302 -15.65 -9.35 3.74
C HIS A 302 -14.42 -10.01 4.39
N ILE A 303 -13.24 -9.37 4.31
CA ILE A 303 -11.99 -9.85 4.92
C ILE A 303 -11.58 -8.89 6.02
N ASP A 304 -11.82 -9.27 7.28
CA ASP A 304 -11.51 -8.43 8.45
C ASP A 304 -10.05 -7.98 8.49
N TRP A 305 -9.12 -8.85 8.09
CA TRP A 305 -7.66 -8.64 8.07
C TRP A 305 -7.23 -7.38 7.30
N LEU A 306 -8.04 -6.93 6.34
CA LEU A 306 -7.78 -5.73 5.52
C LEU A 306 -8.12 -4.40 6.22
N ALA A 307 -8.80 -4.42 7.37
CA ALA A 307 -9.20 -3.21 8.10
C ALA A 307 -9.98 -2.18 7.24
N ALA A 308 -10.91 -2.67 6.42
CA ALA A 308 -11.64 -1.86 5.44
C ALA A 308 -12.44 -0.69 6.06
N ARG A 309 -12.82 -0.76 7.34
CA ARG A 309 -13.45 0.39 8.03
C ARG A 309 -12.42 1.51 8.21
N SER A 310 -11.24 1.17 8.73
CA SER A 310 -10.11 2.10 8.88
C SER A 310 -9.57 2.61 7.53
N SER A 311 -9.68 1.82 6.46
CA SER A 311 -9.41 2.22 5.07
C SER A 311 -10.38 3.30 4.57
N SER A 312 -11.69 3.12 4.83
CA SER A 312 -12.69 4.14 4.48
C SER A 312 -12.48 5.46 5.24
N VAL A 313 -12.04 5.43 6.50
CA VAL A 313 -11.66 6.65 7.24
C VAL A 313 -10.47 7.35 6.59
N ALA A 314 -9.43 6.61 6.19
CA ALA A 314 -8.26 7.19 5.53
C ALA A 314 -8.63 7.90 4.22
N ALA A 315 -9.49 7.27 3.41
CA ALA A 315 -9.98 7.84 2.16
C ALA A 315 -10.86 9.08 2.38
N LEU A 316 -11.78 9.04 3.35
CA LEU A 316 -12.63 10.19 3.70
C LEU A 316 -11.81 11.37 4.23
N ALA A 317 -10.82 11.11 5.10
CA ALA A 317 -9.94 12.13 5.64
C ALA A 317 -9.04 12.76 4.57
N GLY A 318 -8.45 11.94 3.68
CA GLY A 318 -7.68 12.42 2.54
C GLY A 318 -8.54 13.21 1.54
N ALA A 319 -9.80 12.83 1.34
CA ALA A 319 -10.73 13.55 0.46
C ALA A 319 -11.02 14.98 0.92
N GLU A 320 -10.83 15.30 2.20
CA GLU A 320 -10.94 16.68 2.67
C GLU A 320 -9.82 17.57 2.11
N VAL A 321 -8.61 17.04 1.94
CA VAL A 321 -7.50 17.75 1.28
C VAL A 321 -7.76 17.90 -0.22
N TYR A 322 -8.21 16.83 -0.89
CA TYR A 322 -8.64 16.91 -2.29
C TYR A 322 -9.73 17.99 -2.49
N ARG A 323 -10.73 18.06 -1.60
CA ARG A 323 -11.76 19.12 -1.62
C ARG A 323 -11.17 20.51 -1.39
N ALA A 324 -10.28 20.69 -0.41
CA ALA A 324 -9.65 21.97 -0.11
C ALA A 324 -8.83 22.52 -1.31
N LEU A 325 -8.20 21.63 -2.09
CA LEU A 325 -7.46 21.96 -3.31
C LEU A 325 -8.36 22.21 -4.54
N GLY A 326 -9.68 22.01 -4.43
CA GLY A 326 -10.61 22.05 -5.57
C GLY A 326 -10.58 20.80 -6.46
N ALA A 327 -9.88 19.75 -6.03
CA ALA A 327 -9.69 18.48 -6.76
C ALA A 327 -10.56 17.33 -6.22
N GLY A 328 -11.69 17.64 -5.54
CA GLY A 328 -12.53 16.64 -4.86
C GLY A 328 -12.96 15.46 -5.75
N ASP A 329 -13.14 15.71 -7.05
CA ASP A 329 -13.49 14.71 -8.06
C ASP A 329 -12.34 13.75 -8.46
N ASN A 330 -11.16 13.88 -7.86
CA ASN A 330 -9.97 13.09 -8.22
C ASN A 330 -9.64 11.95 -7.24
N ILE A 331 -10.43 11.80 -6.17
CA ILE A 331 -10.35 10.66 -5.24
C ILE A 331 -11.64 9.85 -5.26
N SER A 332 -11.51 8.53 -5.25
CA SER A 332 -12.58 7.55 -5.18
C SER A 332 -12.23 6.43 -4.20
N TYR A 333 -13.24 5.89 -3.53
CA TYR A 333 -13.13 4.75 -2.63
C TYR A 333 -14.28 3.78 -2.88
N TRP A 334 -13.99 2.52 -3.13
CA TRP A 334 -15.00 1.50 -3.42
C TRP A 334 -14.74 0.21 -2.63
N SER A 335 -15.52 0.01 -1.57
CA SER A 335 -15.60 -1.26 -0.84
C SER A 335 -16.97 -1.95 -0.95
N ASP A 336 -17.98 -1.33 -1.57
CA ASP A 336 -19.28 -1.97 -1.75
C ASP A 336 -19.27 -2.99 -2.91
N VAL A 337 -18.94 -4.24 -2.55
CA VAL A 337 -18.71 -5.36 -3.48
C VAL A 337 -19.42 -6.63 -3.01
N GLN A 338 -19.85 -7.47 -3.96
CA GLN A 338 -20.58 -8.70 -3.63
C GLN A 338 -19.64 -9.89 -3.39
N ASP A 339 -18.61 -10.06 -4.24
CA ASP A 339 -17.62 -11.12 -4.07
C ASP A 339 -16.62 -10.78 -2.96
N GLY A 340 -16.50 -11.65 -1.96
CA GLY A 340 -15.53 -11.54 -0.86
C GLY A 340 -14.14 -12.11 -1.17
N THR A 341 -13.95 -12.75 -2.32
CA THR A 341 -12.69 -13.41 -2.70
C THR A 341 -11.53 -12.40 -2.77
N HIS A 342 -10.42 -12.71 -2.10
CA HIS A 342 -9.27 -11.81 -2.05
C HIS A 342 -8.65 -11.62 -3.44
N CYS A 343 -8.46 -10.37 -3.85
CA CYS A 343 -7.87 -9.98 -5.15
C CYS A 343 -8.66 -10.46 -6.38
N ALA A 344 -9.97 -10.66 -6.26
CA ALA A 344 -10.83 -10.94 -7.41
C ALA A 344 -10.99 -9.71 -8.33
N ALA A 345 -11.01 -9.96 -9.65
CA ALA A 345 -11.32 -8.94 -10.65
C ALA A 345 -12.85 -8.72 -10.72
N ARG A 346 -13.34 -7.76 -9.93
CA ARG A 346 -14.78 -7.52 -9.70
C ARG A 346 -15.44 -6.69 -10.80
N SER A 347 -16.70 -7.02 -11.10
CA SER A 347 -17.50 -6.30 -12.11
C SER A 347 -17.75 -4.84 -11.71
N GLU A 348 -17.96 -4.63 -10.41
CA GLU A 348 -18.24 -3.36 -9.73
C GLU A 348 -17.11 -2.34 -9.92
N TRP A 349 -15.87 -2.81 -10.09
CA TRP A 349 -14.69 -1.97 -10.26
C TRP A 349 -14.33 -1.66 -11.72
N ARG A 350 -14.86 -2.41 -12.70
CA ARG A 350 -14.46 -2.23 -14.12
C ARG A 350 -14.79 -0.85 -14.67
N THR A 351 -16.01 -0.37 -14.44
CA THR A 351 -16.43 0.97 -14.91
C THR A 351 -15.65 2.09 -14.20
N PRO A 352 -15.50 2.10 -12.86
CA PRO A 352 -14.59 3.04 -12.18
C PRO A 352 -13.14 2.99 -12.67
N LEU A 353 -12.57 1.80 -12.89
CA LEU A 353 -11.21 1.61 -13.40
C LEU A 353 -11.05 2.21 -14.80
N GLN A 354 -11.95 1.89 -15.73
CA GLN A 354 -11.97 2.44 -17.08
C GLN A 354 -12.11 3.97 -17.06
N GLN A 355 -13.06 4.50 -16.27
CA GLN A 355 -13.30 5.94 -16.16
C GLN A 355 -12.10 6.70 -15.58
N ASN A 356 -11.44 6.17 -14.55
CA ASN A 356 -10.24 6.79 -13.99
C ASN A 356 -9.07 6.75 -14.99
N ILE A 357 -8.87 5.66 -15.72
CA ILE A 357 -7.85 5.56 -16.79
C ILE A 357 -8.13 6.58 -17.91
N GLN A 358 -9.38 6.66 -18.37
CA GLN A 358 -9.81 7.64 -19.38
C GLN A 358 -9.61 9.08 -18.91
N LYS A 359 -9.91 9.37 -17.63
CA LYS A 359 -9.76 10.70 -17.03
C LYS A 359 -8.30 11.10 -16.84
N PHE A 360 -7.48 10.26 -16.21
CA PHE A 360 -6.14 10.66 -15.74
C PHE A 360 -4.98 10.25 -16.65
N LEU A 361 -5.18 9.28 -17.56
CA LEU A 361 -4.11 8.78 -18.44
C LEU A 361 -4.36 9.11 -19.92
N LEU A 362 -5.62 9.10 -20.37
CA LEU A 362 -5.98 9.47 -21.74
C LEU A 362 -6.46 10.92 -21.88
N ASN A 363 -6.83 11.60 -20.79
CA ASN A 363 -7.47 12.92 -20.79
C ASN A 363 -8.77 13.01 -21.62
N THR A 364 -9.49 11.88 -21.75
CA THR A 364 -10.77 11.76 -22.50
C THR A 364 -11.99 11.60 -21.59
N GLY A 365 -11.80 11.30 -20.31
CA GLY A 365 -12.87 11.11 -19.32
C GLY A 365 -13.05 12.32 -18.39
N SER A 366 -14.29 12.57 -17.96
CA SER A 366 -14.66 13.65 -17.03
C SER A 366 -15.35 13.16 -15.75
N SER A 367 -15.13 11.89 -15.38
CA SER A 367 -15.81 11.26 -14.24
C SER A 367 -15.55 11.97 -12.90
N THR A 368 -16.60 12.11 -12.08
CA THR A 368 -16.51 12.62 -10.72
C THR A 368 -15.93 11.57 -9.76
N GLY A 369 -15.53 12.01 -8.56
CA GLY A 369 -15.10 11.10 -7.49
C GLY A 369 -16.26 10.26 -6.97
N VAL A 370 -16.04 8.98 -6.67
CA VAL A 370 -17.09 8.06 -6.18
C VAL A 370 -16.67 7.42 -4.86
N PHE A 371 -17.50 7.61 -3.83
CA PHE A 371 -17.37 6.93 -2.54
C PHE A 371 -18.52 5.92 -2.37
N ARG A 372 -18.23 4.64 -2.56
CA ARG A 372 -19.13 3.51 -2.26
C ARG A 372 -18.52 2.66 -1.16
N ILE A 373 -18.76 3.09 0.07
CA ILE A 373 -18.34 2.40 1.29
C ILE A 373 -19.42 1.36 1.63
N SER A 374 -19.05 0.08 1.77
CA SER A 374 -20.00 -0.95 2.19
C SER A 374 -20.44 -0.76 3.65
N SER A 375 -21.73 -0.92 3.91
CA SER A 375 -22.32 -0.83 5.25
C SER A 375 -21.71 -1.83 6.26
N ARG A 376 -21.17 -2.96 5.77
CA ARG A 376 -20.44 -3.97 6.56
C ARG A 376 -19.23 -3.39 7.32
N LYS A 377 -18.56 -2.40 6.75
CA LYS A 377 -17.28 -1.83 7.21
C LYS A 377 -17.24 -0.31 6.94
N SER A 378 -18.29 0.41 7.33
CA SER A 378 -18.34 1.87 7.17
C SER A 378 -17.66 2.61 8.32
N GLY A 379 -16.66 3.42 8.02
CA GLY A 379 -15.96 4.27 8.99
C GLY A 379 -16.57 5.67 9.10
N SER A 380 -16.43 6.29 10.27
CA SER A 380 -17.03 7.59 10.61
C SER A 380 -15.96 8.64 10.88
N LEU A 381 -15.67 9.50 9.89
CA LEU A 381 -14.59 10.48 9.98
C LEU A 381 -14.73 11.44 11.19
N SER A 382 -15.95 11.74 11.62
CA SER A 382 -16.22 12.61 12.78
C SER A 382 -15.77 12.03 14.13
N GLU A 383 -15.50 10.74 14.24
CA GLU A 383 -14.85 10.14 15.42
C GLU A 383 -13.36 10.50 15.47
N TRP A 384 -12.74 10.64 14.29
CA TRP A 384 -11.29 10.62 14.10
C TRP A 384 -10.66 11.99 13.87
N ARG A 385 -11.44 13.02 13.55
CA ARG A 385 -10.96 14.40 13.32
C ARG A 385 -11.42 15.39 14.39
N ASP A 386 -10.67 16.47 14.53
CA ASP A 386 -11.06 17.71 15.21
C ASP A 386 -10.82 18.98 14.37
N TRP A 387 -10.22 18.85 13.19
CA TRP A 387 -10.07 19.97 12.24
C TRP A 387 -11.37 20.31 11.50
N GLN A 388 -11.42 21.54 11.00
CA GLN A 388 -12.32 21.93 9.91
C GLN A 388 -11.53 21.99 8.60
N THR A 389 -12.15 21.60 7.49
CA THR A 389 -11.52 21.75 6.16
C THR A 389 -11.51 23.23 5.78
N PRO A 390 -10.34 23.82 5.48
CA PRO A 390 -10.27 25.18 4.96
C PRO A 390 -10.77 25.25 3.51
N VAL A 391 -11.32 26.41 3.14
CA VAL A 391 -11.36 26.83 1.74
C VAL A 391 -10.00 27.46 1.46
N LEU A 392 -9.15 26.78 0.69
CA LEU A 392 -7.83 27.32 0.34
C LEU A 392 -7.97 28.30 -0.81
N ALA A 393 -7.41 29.50 -0.65
CA ALA A 393 -7.39 30.52 -1.68
C ALA A 393 -6.58 30.04 -2.90
N ASP A 394 -7.03 30.42 -4.10
CA ASP A 394 -6.14 30.49 -5.26
C ASP A 394 -5.13 31.62 -4.98
N GLY A 395 -3.91 31.20 -4.57
CA GLY A 395 -2.87 32.12 -4.14
C GLY A 395 -2.35 33.02 -5.27
N PRO A 396 -1.55 34.06 -4.93
CA PRO A 396 -0.90 34.87 -5.95
C PRO A 396 -0.08 33.98 -6.91
N THR A 397 -0.25 34.19 -8.21
CA THR A 397 0.32 33.35 -9.28
C THR A 397 1.82 33.56 -9.51
N THR A 398 2.53 34.11 -8.52
CA THR A 398 3.96 34.43 -8.54
C THR A 398 4.62 33.98 -7.23
N PRO A 399 5.78 33.28 -7.28
CA PRO A 399 6.50 32.89 -6.06
C PRO A 399 6.95 34.10 -5.23
N PRO A 400 6.70 34.14 -3.91
CA PRO A 400 7.25 35.17 -3.03
C PRO A 400 8.77 35.02 -2.88
N THR A 401 9.54 36.05 -3.24
CA THR A 401 11.02 36.02 -3.31
C THR A 401 11.75 36.45 -2.03
N THR A 402 11.05 36.66 -0.91
CA THR A 402 11.63 37.21 0.34
C THR A 402 11.22 36.39 1.58
N PRO A 403 12.16 35.84 2.36
CA PRO A 403 11.85 35.22 3.66
C PRO A 403 11.38 36.24 4.70
N PRO A 404 10.44 35.90 5.59
CA PRO A 404 10.09 36.74 6.74
C PRO A 404 11.14 36.60 7.86
N THR A 405 11.64 37.74 8.36
CA THR A 405 12.62 37.79 9.47
C THR A 405 11.95 37.46 10.81
N THR A 406 12.57 36.61 11.63
CA THR A 406 12.08 36.25 12.96
C THR A 406 12.72 37.10 14.08
N THR A 407 11.94 37.48 15.08
CA THR A 407 12.41 38.10 16.33
C THR A 407 11.92 37.29 17.55
N PRO A 408 12.81 36.84 18.46
CA PRO A 408 12.45 35.99 19.59
C PRO A 408 12.12 36.78 20.87
N PRO A 409 11.11 36.36 21.67
CA PRO A 409 10.94 36.78 23.07
C PRO A 409 11.73 35.86 24.03
N THR A 410 12.10 36.38 25.21
CA THR A 410 13.07 35.75 26.13
C THR A 410 12.55 35.48 27.55
N THR A 411 13.10 34.43 28.19
CA THR A 411 13.28 34.23 29.67
C THR A 411 12.03 34.10 30.57
N PRO A 412 12.14 33.66 31.86
CA PRO A 412 13.13 32.77 32.53
C PRO A 412 12.46 31.56 33.29
N PRO A 413 13.21 30.64 33.96
CA PRO A 413 12.66 29.39 34.53
C PRO A 413 12.39 29.39 36.06
N THR A 414 11.72 28.34 36.56
CA THR A 414 11.49 28.02 37.99
C THR A 414 11.66 26.50 38.26
N THR A 415 11.89 26.08 39.51
CA THR A 415 12.55 24.78 39.83
C THR A 415 11.94 23.96 40.99
N THR A 416 12.16 22.63 40.95
CA THR A 416 12.31 21.66 42.10
C THR A 416 11.09 21.29 43.00
N PRO A 417 11.08 20.14 43.74
CA PRO A 417 11.48 18.75 43.37
C PRO A 417 10.42 17.68 43.93
N PRO A 418 10.67 16.40 44.35
CA PRO A 418 9.68 15.29 44.15
C PRO A 418 9.25 14.43 45.37
N THR A 419 8.30 13.49 45.19
CA THR A 419 7.95 12.39 46.15
C THR A 419 7.47 11.08 45.48
N THR A 420 7.64 9.95 46.19
CA THR A 420 7.22 8.54 45.91
C THR A 420 6.87 7.86 47.28
N PRO A 421 6.55 6.55 47.50
CA PRO A 421 6.46 5.30 46.67
C PRO A 421 5.02 4.66 46.77
N PRO A 422 4.70 3.32 46.79
CA PRO A 422 5.42 2.04 46.64
C PRO A 422 4.80 0.99 45.65
N THR A 423 4.38 -0.21 46.08
CA THR A 423 4.40 -1.47 45.28
C THR A 423 3.42 -2.57 45.78
N THR A 424 3.03 -3.55 44.94
CA THR A 424 2.78 -5.01 45.28
C THR A 424 2.34 -5.91 44.09
N THR A 425 2.52 -7.25 44.19
CA THR A 425 2.18 -8.38 43.25
C THR A 425 2.18 -9.75 44.03
N PRO A 426 1.96 -10.99 43.50
CA PRO A 426 1.33 -11.59 42.27
C PRO A 426 0.13 -12.55 42.66
N PRO A 427 -0.03 -13.90 42.43
CA PRO A 427 0.31 -14.90 41.37
C PRO A 427 -0.79 -16.01 41.00
N THR A 428 -0.41 -17.06 40.22
CA THR A 428 -0.89 -18.50 40.15
C THR A 428 -2.13 -19.03 39.34
N THR A 429 -2.06 -20.34 38.96
CA THR A 429 -2.90 -21.23 38.08
C THR A 429 -2.54 -22.74 38.34
N PRO A 430 -2.98 -23.80 37.58
CA PRO A 430 -4.28 -24.35 37.13
C PRO A 430 -4.56 -25.81 37.67
N PRO A 431 -5.55 -26.63 37.19
CA PRO A 431 -5.32 -27.74 36.20
C PRO A 431 -6.55 -28.19 35.35
N SER A 432 -6.52 -29.37 34.66
CA SER A 432 -7.53 -29.87 33.68
C SER A 432 -7.74 -31.41 33.61
N THR A 433 -8.71 -31.90 32.81
CA THR A 433 -8.92 -33.34 32.43
C THR A 433 -9.42 -33.55 30.97
N SER A 434 -9.27 -34.76 30.42
CA SER A 434 -9.51 -35.20 29.01
C SER A 434 -9.53 -36.76 28.94
N PRO A 435 -9.80 -37.51 27.82
CA PRO A 435 -10.08 -37.18 26.40
C PRO A 435 -11.49 -37.70 25.93
N PRO A 436 -11.79 -38.42 24.80
CA PRO A 436 -11.00 -39.28 23.89
C PRO A 436 -10.70 -38.66 22.50
N ALA A 437 -9.94 -39.38 21.66
CA ALA A 437 -9.23 -38.79 20.52
C ALA A 437 -9.71 -39.22 19.11
N SER A 438 -9.71 -38.27 18.19
CA SER A 438 -9.45 -38.46 16.75
C SER A 438 -8.75 -37.20 16.21
N GLY A 439 -7.84 -37.35 15.24
CA GLY A 439 -7.12 -36.29 14.50
C GLY A 439 -6.85 -34.97 15.25
N ALA A 440 -5.67 -34.82 15.86
CA ALA A 440 -5.27 -33.58 16.55
C ALA A 440 -5.37 -32.32 15.65
N CYS A 441 -5.21 -32.47 14.34
CA CYS A 441 -5.75 -31.55 13.34
C CYS A 441 -6.40 -32.30 12.17
N SER A 442 -7.27 -31.61 11.44
CA SER A 442 -7.76 -31.99 10.12
C SER A 442 -7.40 -30.91 9.09
N ALA A 443 -7.45 -31.27 7.80
CA ALA A 443 -7.31 -30.32 6.71
C ALA A 443 -8.40 -30.55 5.65
N SER A 444 -8.84 -29.46 5.02
CA SER A 444 -9.71 -29.48 3.84
C SER A 444 -9.16 -28.52 2.78
N VAL A 445 -9.48 -28.77 1.50
CA VAL A 445 -8.99 -27.97 0.37
C VAL A 445 -10.15 -27.45 -0.47
N SER A 446 -10.07 -26.17 -0.84
CA SER A 446 -10.91 -25.52 -1.85
C SER A 446 -10.04 -25.13 -3.05
N ILE A 447 -10.55 -25.32 -4.27
CA ILE A 447 -9.75 -25.19 -5.50
C ILE A 447 -10.45 -24.22 -6.46
N ASN A 448 -9.72 -23.18 -6.86
CA ASN A 448 -10.09 -22.30 -7.97
C ASN A 448 -9.24 -22.69 -9.20
N GLN A 449 -9.89 -23.23 -10.23
CA GLN A 449 -9.24 -23.84 -11.41
C GLN A 449 -9.47 -22.98 -12.66
N TRP A 450 -8.42 -22.79 -13.46
CA TRP A 450 -8.50 -22.24 -14.81
C TRP A 450 -7.73 -23.14 -15.80
N THR A 451 -7.71 -22.78 -17.07
CA THR A 451 -6.99 -23.52 -18.12
C THR A 451 -5.49 -23.55 -17.84
N GLY A 452 -4.96 -24.72 -17.47
CA GLY A 452 -3.52 -24.94 -17.26
C GLY A 452 -2.99 -24.57 -15.87
N GLY A 453 -3.82 -24.15 -14.91
CA GLY A 453 -3.40 -23.91 -13.53
C GLY A 453 -4.54 -23.69 -12.54
N PHE A 454 -4.20 -23.63 -11.27
CA PHE A 454 -5.15 -23.50 -10.16
C PHE A 454 -4.54 -22.77 -8.95
N VAL A 455 -5.41 -22.29 -8.06
CA VAL A 455 -5.10 -21.99 -6.66
C VAL A 455 -5.82 -23.00 -5.78
N ALA A 456 -5.10 -23.55 -4.80
CA ALA A 456 -5.65 -24.35 -3.71
C ALA A 456 -5.54 -23.56 -2.40
N THR A 457 -6.66 -23.34 -1.72
CA THR A 457 -6.70 -22.85 -0.34
C THR A 457 -6.92 -24.04 0.58
N VAL A 458 -6.03 -24.24 1.55
CA VAL A 458 -6.07 -25.35 2.50
C VAL A 458 -6.37 -24.80 3.90
N ARG A 459 -7.52 -25.21 4.45
CA ARG A 459 -7.94 -24.86 5.80
C ARG A 459 -7.52 -25.97 6.77
N VAL A 460 -6.66 -25.62 7.72
CA VAL A 460 -6.21 -26.50 8.82
C VAL A 460 -7.05 -26.20 10.05
N THR A 461 -7.59 -27.23 10.69
CA THR A 461 -8.46 -27.09 11.88
C THR A 461 -7.95 -27.95 13.02
N ALA A 462 -7.82 -27.39 14.22
CA ALA A 462 -7.44 -28.14 15.41
C ALA A 462 -8.63 -28.96 15.94
N GLY A 463 -8.34 -30.15 16.49
CA GLY A 463 -9.33 -31.01 17.13
C GLY A 463 -9.77 -30.48 18.50
N ALA A 464 -10.14 -31.40 19.41
CA ALA A 464 -10.55 -31.08 20.77
C ALA A 464 -9.42 -30.55 21.69
N ALA A 465 -8.19 -30.48 21.20
CA ALA A 465 -7.01 -29.94 21.88
C ALA A 465 -6.32 -28.88 21.01
N PRO A 466 -5.65 -27.87 21.61
CA PRO A 466 -4.87 -26.91 20.85
C PRO A 466 -3.65 -27.57 20.19
N VAL A 467 -3.31 -27.07 19.01
CA VAL A 467 -2.14 -27.47 18.20
C VAL A 467 -1.09 -26.37 18.28
N ASN A 468 0.21 -26.68 18.32
CA ASN A 468 1.28 -25.68 18.37
C ASN A 468 2.28 -25.74 17.20
N GLY A 469 2.29 -26.83 16.44
CA GLY A 469 2.73 -26.84 15.04
C GLY A 469 1.87 -27.77 14.20
N TRP A 470 1.80 -27.53 12.89
CA TRP A 470 1.08 -28.40 11.97
C TRP A 470 1.85 -28.64 10.68
N THR A 471 1.57 -29.79 10.08
CA THR A 471 2.09 -30.19 8.77
C THR A 471 0.98 -30.86 7.98
N VAL A 472 0.76 -30.41 6.75
CA VAL A 472 -0.20 -31.00 5.81
C VAL A 472 0.56 -31.60 4.64
N ALA A 473 0.37 -32.90 4.41
CA ALA A 473 0.80 -33.57 3.19
C ALA A 473 -0.32 -33.47 2.15
N VAL A 474 0.02 -33.16 0.90
CA VAL A 474 -0.90 -33.09 -0.24
C VAL A 474 -0.29 -33.83 -1.42
N THR A 475 -0.97 -34.86 -1.92
CA THR A 475 -0.61 -35.50 -3.19
C THR A 475 -1.28 -34.76 -4.33
N LEU A 476 -0.49 -34.18 -5.24
CA LEU A 476 -1.00 -33.54 -6.45
C LEU A 476 -1.40 -34.58 -7.51
N PRO A 477 -2.38 -34.26 -8.38
CA PRO A 477 -2.63 -35.02 -9.60
C PRO A 477 -1.41 -35.10 -10.53
N SER A 478 -1.35 -36.15 -11.36
CA SER A 478 -0.27 -36.31 -12.34
C SER A 478 -0.22 -35.12 -13.32
N GLY A 479 0.98 -34.61 -13.59
CA GLY A 479 1.20 -33.42 -14.42
C GLY A 479 0.99 -32.07 -13.71
N ALA A 480 0.53 -32.05 -12.45
CA ALA A 480 0.44 -30.82 -11.66
C ALA A 480 1.73 -30.53 -10.89
N SER A 481 2.03 -29.23 -10.68
CA SER A 481 3.23 -28.77 -9.96
C SER A 481 2.98 -27.43 -9.26
N VAL A 482 3.38 -27.30 -8.00
CA VAL A 482 3.25 -26.06 -7.20
C VAL A 482 4.30 -25.04 -7.63
N THR A 483 3.84 -23.90 -8.15
CA THR A 483 4.70 -22.74 -8.46
C THR A 483 5.01 -21.95 -7.20
N ASN A 484 3.97 -21.50 -6.47
CA ASN A 484 4.08 -20.59 -5.33
C ASN A 484 3.22 -21.04 -4.13
N ALA A 485 3.55 -20.58 -2.92
CA ALA A 485 2.80 -20.86 -1.69
C ALA A 485 2.85 -19.67 -0.71
N TRP A 486 1.83 -19.53 0.13
CA TRP A 486 1.73 -18.49 1.17
C TRP A 486 1.13 -19.05 2.47
N ASN A 487 1.48 -18.41 3.59
CA ASN A 487 1.15 -18.82 4.98
C ASN A 487 1.64 -20.23 5.38
N ALA A 488 2.52 -20.85 4.59
CA ALA A 488 3.13 -22.15 4.87
C ALA A 488 4.57 -22.20 4.32
N GLN A 489 5.43 -22.97 4.96
CA GLN A 489 6.69 -23.42 4.37
C GLN A 489 6.43 -24.65 3.49
N ARG A 490 6.95 -24.68 2.26
CA ARG A 490 6.73 -25.76 1.29
C ARG A 490 7.97 -26.61 1.09
N SER A 491 7.84 -27.93 1.21
CA SER A 491 8.82 -28.92 0.75
C SER A 491 8.26 -29.71 -0.42
N GLY A 492 9.05 -29.85 -1.49
CA GLY A 492 8.60 -30.43 -2.76
C GLY A 492 7.91 -29.43 -3.69
N SER A 493 7.51 -29.91 -4.87
CA SER A 493 6.78 -29.15 -5.90
C SER A 493 5.82 -30.01 -6.72
N SER A 494 6.13 -31.28 -7.00
CA SER A 494 5.24 -32.21 -7.71
C SER A 494 5.10 -33.54 -6.96
N GLY A 495 4.04 -34.31 -7.26
CA GLY A 495 3.73 -35.54 -6.55
C GLY A 495 3.27 -35.28 -5.11
N ALA A 496 3.94 -35.87 -4.12
CA ALA A 496 3.68 -35.59 -2.71
C ALA A 496 4.41 -34.30 -2.28
N VAL A 497 3.64 -33.27 -1.90
CA VAL A 497 4.13 -31.97 -1.44
C VAL A 497 3.72 -31.76 0.01
N THR A 498 4.66 -31.28 0.83
CA THR A 498 4.44 -31.08 2.27
C THR A 498 4.46 -29.59 2.61
N PHE A 499 3.45 -29.15 3.34
CA PHE A 499 3.31 -27.78 3.81
C PHE A 499 3.33 -27.76 5.34
N SER A 500 4.19 -26.97 5.96
CA SER A 500 4.18 -26.78 7.43
C SER A 500 3.86 -25.34 7.80
N ASN A 501 3.41 -25.13 9.03
CA ASN A 501 3.12 -23.79 9.54
C ASN A 501 4.32 -22.82 9.42
N VAL A 502 4.01 -21.53 9.32
CA VAL A 502 4.96 -20.45 9.59
C VAL A 502 4.89 -20.05 11.07
N SER A 503 5.76 -19.15 11.53
CA SER A 503 5.89 -18.80 12.95
C SER A 503 4.61 -18.25 13.58
N TYR A 504 3.77 -17.54 12.81
CA TYR A 504 2.56 -16.89 13.34
C TYR A 504 1.30 -17.76 13.35
N ASN A 505 1.26 -18.88 12.61
CA ASN A 505 0.05 -19.72 12.48
C ASN A 505 0.24 -21.18 12.90
N GLY A 506 1.33 -21.51 13.59
CA GLY A 506 1.53 -22.84 14.19
C GLY A 506 0.59 -23.13 15.36
N SER A 507 0.28 -22.10 16.17
CA SER A 507 -0.65 -22.23 17.28
C SER A 507 -2.09 -22.04 16.83
N ILE A 508 -2.92 -23.06 17.06
CA ILE A 508 -4.36 -23.08 16.76
C ILE A 508 -5.09 -23.58 18.01
N ALA A 509 -5.99 -22.78 18.57
CA ALA A 509 -6.80 -23.19 19.71
C ALA A 509 -7.79 -24.31 19.33
N ALA A 510 -8.23 -25.12 20.30
CA ALA A 510 -9.15 -26.24 20.07
C ALA A 510 -10.40 -25.81 19.28
N GLY A 511 -10.75 -26.56 18.24
CA GLY A 511 -11.86 -26.27 17.32
C GLY A 511 -11.69 -25.04 16.41
N GLN A 512 -10.59 -24.29 16.50
CA GLN A 512 -10.29 -23.17 15.61
C GLN A 512 -9.57 -23.62 14.34
N SER A 513 -9.45 -22.71 13.37
CA SER A 513 -8.77 -22.96 12.10
C SER A 513 -7.76 -21.88 11.74
N THR A 514 -6.80 -22.24 10.88
CA THR A 514 -5.99 -21.30 10.09
C THR A 514 -6.00 -21.73 8.62
N GLU A 515 -5.61 -20.85 7.71
CA GLU A 515 -5.59 -21.13 6.27
C GLU A 515 -4.24 -20.79 5.65
N PHE A 516 -3.79 -21.67 4.75
CA PHE A 516 -2.68 -21.42 3.83
C PHE A 516 -3.14 -21.67 2.40
N GLY A 517 -2.33 -21.26 1.43
CA GLY A 517 -2.67 -21.52 0.04
C GLY A 517 -1.46 -21.67 -0.85
N PHE A 518 -1.69 -22.24 -2.03
CA PHE A 518 -0.67 -22.42 -3.05
C PHE A 518 -1.23 -22.34 -4.46
N GLN A 519 -0.39 -21.94 -5.40
CA GLN A 519 -0.68 -21.93 -6.83
C GLN A 519 0.04 -23.10 -7.49
N GLY A 520 -0.61 -23.76 -8.44
CA GLY A 520 0.02 -24.78 -9.28
C GLY A 520 -0.35 -24.69 -10.75
N THR A 521 0.46 -25.32 -11.59
CA THR A 521 0.13 -25.62 -12.99
C THR A 521 -0.61 -26.94 -13.11
N GLY A 522 -1.33 -27.14 -14.21
CA GLY A 522 -2.11 -28.34 -14.48
C GLY A 522 -3.50 -28.31 -13.82
N THR A 523 -4.00 -29.50 -13.43
CA THR A 523 -5.31 -29.68 -12.81
C THR A 523 -5.16 -29.95 -11.32
N GLY A 524 -5.87 -29.19 -10.49
CA GLY A 524 -5.82 -29.31 -9.03
C GLY A 524 -6.90 -30.23 -8.43
N GLY A 525 -7.94 -30.58 -9.20
CA GLY A 525 -9.05 -31.41 -8.72
C GLY A 525 -8.62 -32.78 -8.21
N GLY A 526 -9.22 -33.23 -7.11
CA GLY A 526 -8.98 -34.57 -6.52
C GLY A 526 -7.86 -34.66 -5.49
N MET A 527 -7.29 -33.53 -5.02
CA MET A 527 -6.34 -33.53 -3.91
C MET A 527 -7.00 -33.89 -2.57
N THR A 528 -6.33 -34.76 -1.81
CA THR A 528 -6.70 -35.10 -0.43
C THR A 528 -5.61 -34.60 0.53
N PRO A 529 -5.81 -33.48 1.24
CA PRO A 529 -4.86 -33.00 2.25
C PRO A 529 -4.95 -33.83 3.54
N VAL A 530 -3.82 -34.23 4.10
CA VAL A 530 -3.74 -34.98 5.37
C VAL A 530 -2.94 -34.16 6.39
N CYS A 531 -3.56 -33.82 7.52
CA CYS A 531 -2.95 -33.02 8.58
C CYS A 531 -2.33 -33.89 9.69
N SER A 532 -1.16 -33.47 10.17
CA SER A 532 -0.50 -33.96 11.38
C SER A 532 -0.13 -32.77 12.27
N ALA A 533 -0.53 -32.83 13.54
CA ALA A 533 -0.10 -31.87 14.57
C ALA A 533 1.30 -32.22 15.11
N ARG A 534 1.94 -31.23 15.73
CA ARG A 534 3.26 -31.32 16.37
C ARG A 534 3.32 -30.46 17.64
#